data_AF-A0A1A8UM08-F1
#
_entry.id   AF-A0A1A8UM08-F1
#
_cell.length_a   1.000
_cell.length_b   1.000
_cell.length_c   1.000
_cell.angle_alpha   90.00
_cell.angle_beta   90.00
_cell.angle_gamma   90.00
#
_symmetry.space_group_name_H-M   'P 1'
#
loop_
_entity.id
_entity.type
_entity.pdbx_description
1 polymer ?
#
loop_
_entity_poly.entity_id
_entity_poly.type
_entity_poly.pdbx_seq_one_letter_code
_entity_poly.pdbx_strand_id
1 'polypeptide(L)'
;PALTETLEVASKSIKKELSLTETLVWKYTAVLEDATRPDPECRQQDVSIVLLRQALYNVRQHQAFLRVLQNDADLCVSHVETLRTELSAQMKLLRETVQSRAAVLKSVVYPLLKDLSKLWRELQDEAALLNKLDDITLSLQPFITSQATMFPETYLDSLVETAELKTDEQRLAETGHERMDPAQMETQEWLTSETTTNLTGLPLQYNGFCGYTLVHRDGLLLPGNPQIGVLKHKEMLFAFSSKEAALKFASCPDDVIAGVMTTSKHFPELLKLLNLHQQPLCVHPKSEVQSEESLQEMAITRSDSGTQTDIHPIIANIDRLYQWNEWEHRRKAIKLADLRTKATHSTQTDLSYMRRESSTQTWLPKEASTQTGKGDGSSVPRPLTYLAGLSGPKNAPLISFNLTRPVDE
;
A
#
# COMPACT_ATOMS: atom_id res chain seq x y z
N PRO A 1 -0.16 -23.56 -30.42
CA PRO A 1 0.90 -22.83 -31.16
C PRO A 1 0.76 -21.33 -30.94
N ALA A 2 -0.43 -20.76 -31.18
CA ALA A 2 -0.69 -19.34 -30.89
C ALA A 2 -0.42 -18.95 -29.43
N LEU A 3 -0.90 -19.73 -28.45
CA LEU A 3 -0.73 -19.42 -27.02
C LEU A 3 0.75 -19.39 -26.58
N THR A 4 1.58 -20.31 -27.09
CA THR A 4 3.01 -20.36 -26.73
C THR A 4 3.78 -19.20 -27.35
N GLU A 5 3.42 -18.81 -28.58
CA GLU A 5 4.03 -17.64 -29.24
C GLU A 5 3.66 -16.34 -28.53
N THR A 6 2.39 -16.16 -28.15
CA THR A 6 1.95 -14.97 -27.40
C THR A 6 2.63 -14.88 -26.04
N LEU A 7 2.81 -16.00 -25.37
CA LEU A 7 3.40 -16.07 -24.05
C LEU A 7 4.92 -15.80 -24.07
N GLU A 8 5.62 -16.30 -25.09
CA GLU A 8 7.02 -15.93 -25.31
C GLU A 8 7.19 -14.43 -25.62
N VAL A 9 6.29 -13.85 -26.42
CA VAL A 9 6.34 -12.42 -26.77
C VAL A 9 6.10 -11.56 -25.53
N ALA A 10 5.09 -11.91 -24.71
CA ALA A 10 4.80 -11.23 -23.45
C ALA A 10 6.00 -11.29 -22.48
N SER A 11 6.56 -12.49 -22.25
CA SER A 11 7.74 -12.67 -21.39
C SER A 11 8.95 -11.87 -21.89
N LYS A 12 9.21 -11.85 -23.21
CA LYS A 12 10.29 -11.04 -23.81
C LYS A 12 10.04 -9.54 -23.64
N SER A 13 8.80 -9.08 -23.76
CA SER A 13 8.43 -7.68 -23.56
C SER A 13 8.69 -7.23 -22.11
N ILE A 14 8.21 -8.01 -21.14
CA ILE A 14 8.43 -7.76 -19.70
C ILE A 14 9.94 -7.71 -19.39
N LYS A 15 10.72 -8.68 -19.91
CA LYS A 15 12.18 -8.71 -19.74
C LYS A 15 12.88 -7.47 -20.31
N LYS A 16 12.42 -6.96 -21.45
CA LYS A 16 12.94 -5.72 -22.05
C LYS A 16 12.59 -4.49 -21.21
N GLU A 17 11.37 -4.41 -20.70
CA GLU A 17 10.95 -3.29 -19.83
C GLU A 17 11.71 -3.30 -18.50
N LEU A 18 11.95 -4.50 -17.96
CA LEU A 18 12.72 -4.70 -16.74
C LEU A 18 14.17 -4.24 -16.92
N SER A 19 14.84 -4.56 -18.03
CA SER A 19 16.22 -4.13 -18.25
C SER A 19 16.35 -2.61 -18.40
N LEU A 20 15.37 -1.95 -19.04
CA LEU A 20 15.30 -0.48 -19.09
C LEU A 20 15.03 0.14 -17.72
N THR A 21 14.19 -0.49 -16.91
CA THR A 21 13.91 -0.05 -15.55
C THR A 21 15.15 -0.18 -14.67
N GLU A 22 15.92 -1.26 -14.83
CA GLU A 22 17.17 -1.51 -14.10
C GLU A 22 18.24 -0.46 -14.40
N THR A 23 18.40 -0.08 -15.66
CA THR A 23 19.35 1.00 -16.01
C THR A 23 18.96 2.33 -15.36
N LEU A 24 17.67 2.67 -15.35
CA LEU A 24 17.18 3.86 -14.66
C LEU A 24 17.46 3.79 -13.15
N VAL A 25 17.18 2.66 -12.51
CA VAL A 25 17.49 2.44 -11.09
C VAL A 25 18.97 2.70 -10.81
N TRP A 26 19.88 2.17 -11.62
CA TRP A 26 21.32 2.36 -11.41
C TRP A 26 21.73 3.82 -11.57
N LYS A 27 21.18 4.52 -12.57
CA LYS A 27 21.39 5.97 -12.78
C LYS A 27 20.94 6.77 -11.55
N TYR A 28 19.70 6.58 -11.08
CA TYR A 28 19.20 7.29 -9.90
C TYR A 28 19.99 6.96 -8.63
N THR A 29 20.39 5.70 -8.46
CA THR A 29 21.18 5.28 -7.30
C THR A 29 22.56 5.94 -7.31
N ALA A 30 23.24 5.98 -8.45
CA ALA A 30 24.57 6.61 -8.59
C ALA A 30 24.52 8.13 -8.33
N VAL A 31 23.52 8.82 -8.87
CA VAL A 31 23.33 10.27 -8.64
C VAL A 31 23.07 10.56 -7.15
N LEU A 32 22.25 9.74 -6.49
CA LEU A 32 21.97 9.90 -5.06
C LEU A 32 23.16 9.50 -4.18
N GLU A 33 23.95 8.52 -4.59
CA GLU A 33 25.21 8.15 -3.91
C GLU A 33 26.20 9.31 -3.92
N ASP A 34 26.38 10.00 -5.05
CA ASP A 34 27.28 11.15 -5.16
C ASP A 34 26.75 12.38 -4.39
N ALA A 35 25.44 12.67 -4.52
CA ALA A 35 24.80 13.78 -3.81
C ALA A 35 24.78 13.63 -2.28
N THR A 36 24.87 12.39 -1.77
CA THR A 36 24.85 12.09 -0.32
C THR A 36 26.28 11.87 0.24
N ARG A 37 27.33 12.07 -0.56
CA ARG A 37 28.71 12.07 -0.04
C ARG A 37 28.89 13.23 0.94
N PRO A 38 29.67 13.03 2.02
CA PRO A 38 29.89 14.05 3.04
C PRO A 38 30.71 15.27 2.57
N ASP A 39 31.15 15.31 1.31
CA ASP A 39 31.97 16.40 0.80
C ASP A 39 31.15 17.68 0.52
N PRO A 40 31.56 18.85 1.04
CA PRO A 40 30.78 20.09 0.98
C PRO A 40 30.80 20.78 -0.40
N GLU A 41 31.61 20.33 -1.35
CA GLU A 41 31.80 21.00 -2.66
C GLU A 41 30.74 20.64 -3.71
N CYS A 42 30.06 19.49 -3.60
CA CYS A 42 29.06 19.03 -4.59
C CYS A 42 27.63 19.57 -4.38
N ARG A 43 27.39 20.52 -3.46
CA ARG A 43 26.04 21.03 -3.14
C ARG A 43 25.51 22.09 -4.13
N GLN A 44 25.98 22.10 -5.38
CA GLN A 44 25.70 23.18 -6.34
C GLN A 44 24.72 22.82 -7.47
N GLN A 45 23.83 21.84 -7.29
CA GLN A 45 22.76 21.60 -8.26
C GLN A 45 21.38 21.77 -7.61
N ASP A 46 20.58 22.67 -8.18
CA ASP A 46 19.20 23.10 -7.87
C ASP A 46 18.15 21.98 -7.90
N VAL A 47 18.57 20.70 -7.77
CA VAL A 47 17.65 19.57 -7.79
C VAL A 47 17.13 19.34 -6.39
N SER A 48 15.80 19.30 -6.24
CA SER A 48 15.21 18.77 -5.03
C SER A 48 15.61 17.30 -4.90
N ILE A 49 16.63 17.03 -4.09
CA ILE A 49 17.12 15.68 -3.75
C ILE A 49 15.94 14.79 -3.29
N VAL A 50 14.93 15.40 -2.67
CA VAL A 50 13.68 14.74 -2.28
C VAL A 50 12.93 14.17 -3.48
N LEU A 51 12.81 14.90 -4.59
CA LEU A 51 12.15 14.41 -5.81
C LEU A 51 12.95 13.28 -6.47
N LEU A 52 14.28 13.36 -6.47
CA LEU A 52 15.13 12.26 -6.97
C LEU A 52 14.98 10.99 -6.13
N ARG A 53 14.84 11.13 -4.80
CA ARG A 53 14.57 9.99 -3.91
C ARG A 53 13.20 9.37 -4.19
N GLN A 54 12.16 10.19 -4.30
CA GLN A 54 10.82 9.71 -4.65
C GLN A 54 10.81 9.02 -6.02
N ALA A 55 11.52 9.57 -7.00
CA ALA A 55 11.71 8.94 -8.30
C ALA A 55 12.41 7.58 -8.16
N LEU A 56 13.51 7.48 -7.41
CA LEU A 56 14.18 6.20 -7.14
C LEU A 56 13.22 5.18 -6.52
N TYR A 57 12.44 5.57 -5.51
CA TYR A 57 11.50 4.67 -4.84
C TYR A 57 10.44 4.15 -5.81
N ASN A 58 9.91 5.02 -6.67
CA ASN A 58 8.95 4.64 -7.70
C ASN A 58 9.58 3.65 -8.70
N VAL A 59 10.79 3.91 -9.21
CA VAL A 59 11.45 2.95 -10.14
C VAL A 59 11.73 1.62 -9.46
N ARG A 60 12.16 1.63 -8.20
CA ARG A 60 12.40 0.41 -7.42
C ARG A 60 11.11 -0.39 -7.20
N GLN A 61 9.99 0.28 -6.98
CA GLN A 61 8.68 -0.38 -6.93
C GLN A 61 8.29 -0.97 -8.27
N HIS A 62 8.45 -0.21 -9.37
CA HIS A 62 8.17 -0.68 -10.72
C HIS A 62 9.02 -1.91 -11.06
N GLN A 63 10.32 -1.87 -10.76
CA GLN A 63 11.24 -3.01 -10.88
C GLN A 63 10.74 -4.22 -10.09
N ALA A 64 10.31 -4.04 -8.85
CA ALA A 64 9.80 -5.13 -8.02
C ALA A 64 8.52 -5.74 -8.62
N PHE A 65 7.59 -4.92 -9.11
CA PHE A 65 6.37 -5.42 -9.78
C PHE A 65 6.67 -6.16 -11.07
N LEU A 66 7.56 -5.64 -11.92
CA LEU A 66 7.99 -6.33 -13.14
C LEU A 66 8.65 -7.68 -12.85
N ARG A 67 9.44 -7.80 -11.76
CA ARG A 67 10.02 -9.08 -11.33
C ARG A 67 8.96 -10.10 -10.91
N VAL A 68 7.92 -9.66 -10.20
CA VAL A 68 6.79 -10.53 -9.84
C VAL A 68 6.07 -10.99 -11.11
N LEU A 69 5.74 -10.06 -12.02
CA LEU A 69 5.09 -10.39 -13.29
C LEU A 69 5.94 -11.32 -14.16
N GLN A 70 7.26 -11.14 -14.17
CA GLN A 70 8.16 -12.02 -14.89
C GLN A 70 8.15 -13.44 -14.30
N ASN A 71 8.22 -13.57 -12.97
CA ASN A 71 8.17 -14.88 -12.32
C ASN A 71 6.85 -15.58 -12.58
N ASP A 72 5.73 -14.86 -12.52
CA ASP A 72 4.40 -15.39 -12.82
C ASP A 72 4.30 -15.79 -14.31
N ALA A 73 4.82 -14.97 -15.21
CA ALA A 73 4.86 -15.30 -16.64
C ALA A 73 5.71 -16.54 -16.92
N ASP A 74 6.91 -16.65 -16.33
CA ASP A 74 7.79 -17.81 -16.48
C ASP A 74 7.15 -19.07 -15.87
N LEU A 75 6.39 -18.95 -14.76
CA LEU A 75 5.59 -20.04 -14.20
C LEU A 75 4.48 -20.47 -15.18
N CYS A 76 3.74 -19.52 -15.76
CA CYS A 76 2.73 -19.79 -16.79
C CYS A 76 3.34 -20.50 -18.01
N VAL A 77 4.55 -20.14 -18.47
CA VAL A 77 5.25 -20.86 -19.56
C VAL A 77 5.33 -22.35 -19.19
N SER A 78 5.90 -22.64 -18.03
CA SER A 78 6.16 -24.01 -17.59
C SER A 78 4.87 -24.80 -17.38
N HIS A 79 3.82 -24.16 -16.86
CA HIS A 79 2.54 -24.80 -16.63
C HIS A 79 1.81 -25.09 -17.95
N VAL A 80 1.83 -24.17 -18.91
CA VAL A 80 1.26 -24.41 -20.25
C VAL A 80 1.98 -25.56 -20.98
N GLU A 81 3.30 -25.67 -20.85
CA GLU A 81 4.05 -26.78 -21.43
C GLU A 81 3.65 -28.13 -20.84
N THR A 82 3.55 -28.21 -19.51
CA THR A 82 3.11 -29.44 -18.82
C THR A 82 1.66 -29.81 -19.20
N LEU A 83 0.72 -28.87 -19.16
CA LEU A 83 -0.67 -29.08 -19.57
C LEU A 83 -0.78 -29.53 -21.03
N ARG A 84 0.03 -28.96 -21.93
CA ARG A 84 0.04 -29.33 -23.35
C ARG A 84 0.53 -30.76 -23.56
N THR A 85 1.59 -31.17 -22.85
CA THR A 85 2.10 -32.55 -22.95
C THR A 85 1.08 -33.55 -22.43
N GLU A 86 0.44 -33.28 -21.29
CA GLU A 86 -0.61 -34.13 -20.72
C GLU A 86 -1.85 -34.21 -21.63
N LEU A 87 -2.32 -33.07 -22.17
CA LEU A 87 -3.43 -33.04 -23.13
C LEU A 87 -3.10 -33.87 -24.37
N SER A 88 -1.86 -33.82 -24.87
CA SER A 88 -1.44 -34.61 -26.02
C SER A 88 -1.40 -36.11 -25.72
N ALA A 89 -1.03 -36.50 -24.49
CA ALA A 89 -1.02 -37.89 -24.04
C ALA A 89 -2.45 -38.43 -23.89
N GLN A 90 -3.34 -37.67 -23.23
CA GLN A 90 -4.75 -38.03 -23.08
C GLN A 90 -5.47 -38.12 -24.43
N MET A 91 -5.16 -37.22 -25.37
CA MET A 91 -5.73 -37.27 -26.72
C MET A 91 -5.26 -38.51 -27.51
N LYS A 92 -4.00 -38.95 -27.33
CA LYS A 92 -3.50 -40.21 -27.91
C LYS A 92 -4.20 -41.42 -27.29
N LEU A 93 -4.33 -41.46 -25.97
CA LEU A 93 -5.04 -42.52 -25.25
C LEU A 93 -6.51 -42.62 -25.68
N LEU A 94 -7.20 -41.48 -25.80
CA LEU A 94 -8.57 -41.41 -26.32
C LEU A 94 -8.65 -41.91 -27.76
N ARG A 95 -7.68 -41.53 -28.62
CA ARG A 95 -7.63 -42.02 -29.99
C ARG A 95 -7.46 -43.53 -30.02
N GLU A 96 -6.50 -44.10 -29.30
CA GLU A 96 -6.25 -45.56 -29.26
C GLU A 96 -7.45 -46.36 -28.74
N THR A 97 -8.14 -45.86 -27.71
CA THR A 97 -9.32 -46.50 -27.13
C THR A 97 -10.55 -46.47 -28.04
N VAL A 98 -10.68 -45.45 -28.90
CA VAL A 98 -11.79 -45.29 -29.85
C VAL A 98 -11.50 -45.93 -31.21
N GLN A 99 -10.28 -45.83 -31.74
CA GLN A 99 -9.91 -46.36 -33.06
C GLN A 99 -9.99 -47.90 -33.13
N SER A 100 -9.80 -48.57 -31.99
CA SER A 100 -9.73 -50.02 -31.92
C SER A 100 -11.09 -50.72 -31.79
N ARG A 101 -12.20 -50.00 -31.60
CA ARG A 101 -13.51 -50.59 -31.25
C ARG A 101 -14.69 -49.97 -32.00
N ALA A 102 -15.49 -50.80 -32.66
CA ALA A 102 -16.73 -50.39 -33.36
C ALA A 102 -17.83 -49.90 -32.40
N ALA A 103 -17.77 -50.29 -31.12
CA ALA A 103 -18.64 -49.80 -30.05
C ALA A 103 -17.81 -49.64 -28.75
N VAL A 104 -17.86 -48.46 -28.15
CA VAL A 104 -17.10 -48.17 -26.91
C VAL A 104 -18.07 -47.95 -25.75
N LEU A 105 -17.77 -48.57 -24.61
CA LEU A 105 -18.55 -48.44 -23.37
C LEU A 105 -18.47 -47.01 -22.83
N LYS A 106 -19.63 -46.43 -22.48
CA LYS A 106 -19.71 -45.09 -21.89
C LYS A 106 -18.87 -44.95 -20.61
N SER A 107 -18.75 -46.02 -19.82
CA SER A 107 -17.96 -46.05 -18.59
C SER A 107 -16.45 -45.86 -18.81
N VAL A 108 -15.94 -46.12 -20.02
CA VAL A 108 -14.51 -45.98 -20.35
C VAL A 108 -14.22 -44.63 -21.03
N VAL A 109 -15.12 -44.17 -21.91
CA VAL A 109 -14.91 -42.93 -22.68
C VAL A 109 -15.22 -41.68 -21.85
N TYR A 110 -16.25 -41.72 -21.00
CA TYR A 110 -16.71 -40.53 -20.29
C TYR A 110 -15.69 -39.98 -19.30
N PRO A 111 -14.96 -40.81 -18.51
CA PRO A 111 -13.86 -40.33 -17.68
C PRO A 111 -12.75 -39.65 -18.49
N LEU A 112 -12.31 -40.26 -19.60
CA LEU A 112 -11.27 -39.68 -20.47
C LEU A 112 -11.70 -38.32 -21.05
N LEU A 113 -12.96 -38.19 -21.49
CA LEU A 113 -13.51 -36.91 -21.95
C LEU A 113 -13.62 -35.88 -20.82
N LYS A 114 -13.95 -36.32 -19.61
CA LYS A 114 -14.01 -35.45 -18.43
C LYS A 114 -12.62 -34.90 -18.10
N ASP A 115 -11.62 -35.76 -18.07
CA ASP A 115 -10.23 -35.38 -17.79
C ASP A 115 -9.68 -34.47 -18.88
N LEU A 116 -9.97 -34.76 -20.15
CA LEU A 116 -9.62 -33.89 -21.29
C LEU A 116 -10.31 -32.53 -21.20
N SER A 117 -11.58 -32.48 -20.79
CA SER A 117 -12.31 -31.23 -20.59
C SER A 117 -11.75 -30.39 -19.44
N LYS A 118 -11.21 -31.05 -18.41
CA LYS A 118 -10.55 -30.40 -17.28
C LYS A 118 -9.23 -29.78 -17.72
N LEU A 119 -8.37 -30.55 -18.40
CA LEU A 119 -7.11 -30.07 -18.96
C LEU A 119 -7.31 -28.92 -19.94
N TRP A 120 -8.34 -29.01 -20.78
CA TRP A 120 -8.68 -27.92 -21.71
C TRP A 120 -9.13 -26.65 -20.97
N ARG A 121 -9.89 -26.78 -19.88
CA ARG A 121 -10.29 -25.65 -19.05
C ARG A 121 -9.09 -25.01 -18.36
N GLU A 122 -8.21 -25.81 -17.77
CA GLU A 122 -6.97 -25.34 -17.15
C GLU A 122 -6.11 -24.56 -18.17
N LEU A 123 -6.01 -25.03 -19.43
CA LEU A 123 -5.33 -24.29 -20.50
C LEU A 123 -6.01 -22.96 -20.86
N GLN A 124 -7.35 -22.90 -20.82
CA GLN A 124 -8.10 -21.66 -21.03
C GLN A 124 -7.92 -20.67 -19.87
N ASP A 125 -7.87 -21.17 -18.64
CA ASP A 125 -7.63 -20.36 -17.44
C ASP A 125 -6.22 -19.73 -17.49
N GLU A 126 -5.20 -20.48 -17.94
CA GLU A 126 -3.85 -19.94 -18.19
C GLU A 126 -3.84 -18.86 -19.28
N ALA A 127 -4.60 -19.04 -20.36
CA ALA A 127 -4.75 -18.00 -21.38
C ALA A 127 -5.41 -16.72 -20.84
N ALA A 128 -6.41 -16.87 -19.96
CA ALA A 128 -7.05 -15.74 -19.31
C ALA A 128 -6.12 -15.05 -18.29
N LEU A 129 -5.27 -15.81 -17.59
CA LEU A 129 -4.26 -15.27 -16.70
C LEU A 129 -3.22 -14.46 -17.48
N LEU A 130 -2.76 -14.94 -18.63
CA LEU A 130 -1.83 -14.20 -19.48
C LEU A 130 -2.39 -12.84 -19.93
N ASN A 131 -3.65 -12.80 -20.39
CA ASN A 131 -4.28 -11.53 -20.76
C ASN A 131 -4.31 -10.54 -19.59
N LYS A 132 -4.53 -11.03 -18.37
CA LYS A 132 -4.46 -10.18 -17.17
C LYS A 132 -3.05 -9.70 -16.88
N LEU A 133 -2.03 -10.53 -17.07
CA LEU A 133 -0.63 -10.11 -16.91
C LEU A 133 -0.27 -9.03 -17.94
N ASP A 134 -0.74 -9.16 -19.18
CA ASP A 134 -0.57 -8.14 -20.22
C ASP A 134 -1.31 -6.84 -19.86
N ASP A 135 -2.55 -6.92 -19.38
CA ASP A 135 -3.32 -5.76 -18.91
C ASP A 135 -2.62 -5.03 -17.76
N ILE A 136 -2.07 -5.79 -16.78
CA ILE A 136 -1.30 -5.22 -15.67
C ILE A 136 -0.03 -4.57 -16.21
N THR A 137 0.72 -5.22 -17.11
CA THR A 137 1.92 -4.64 -17.73
C THR A 137 1.61 -3.31 -18.42
N LEU A 138 0.51 -3.25 -19.19
CA LEU A 138 0.04 -2.01 -19.82
C LEU A 138 -0.34 -0.93 -18.80
N SER A 139 -0.93 -1.33 -17.66
CA SER A 139 -1.29 -0.40 -16.58
C SER A 139 -0.07 0.17 -15.85
N LEU A 140 1.10 -0.48 -15.95
CA LEU A 140 2.34 -0.01 -15.33
C LEU A 140 3.14 0.97 -16.21
N GLN A 141 2.96 0.94 -17.54
CA GLN A 141 3.65 1.85 -18.48
C GLN A 141 3.51 3.36 -18.19
N PRO A 142 2.36 3.87 -17.70
CA PRO A 142 2.22 5.28 -17.36
C PRO A 142 3.21 5.74 -16.28
N PHE A 143 3.64 4.87 -15.36
CA PHE A 143 4.58 5.25 -14.29
C PHE A 143 5.96 5.57 -14.86
N ILE A 144 6.48 4.75 -15.79
CA ILE A 144 7.73 5.08 -16.51
C ILE A 144 7.55 6.34 -17.35
N THR A 145 6.43 6.46 -18.06
CA THR A 145 6.18 7.62 -18.94
C THR A 145 6.16 8.91 -18.14
N SER A 146 5.47 8.94 -17.00
CA SER A 146 5.44 10.09 -16.09
C SER A 146 6.82 10.44 -15.56
N GLN A 147 7.64 9.43 -15.26
CA GLN A 147 9.00 9.65 -14.83
C GLN A 147 9.87 10.26 -15.92
N ALA A 148 9.78 9.76 -17.16
CA ALA A 148 10.52 10.30 -18.29
C ALA A 148 10.14 11.76 -18.59
N THR A 149 8.91 12.19 -18.26
CA THR A 149 8.52 13.60 -18.35
C THR A 149 9.10 14.47 -17.24
N MET A 150 9.25 13.94 -16.01
CA MET A 150 9.82 14.67 -14.88
C MET A 150 11.34 14.75 -14.94
N PHE A 151 11.99 13.66 -15.33
CA PHE A 151 13.44 13.52 -15.45
C PHE A 151 13.77 12.87 -16.79
N PRO A 152 13.98 13.69 -17.84
CA PRO A 152 14.39 13.19 -19.15
C PRO A 152 15.71 12.43 -19.05
N GLU A 153 15.87 11.38 -19.85
CA GLU A 153 17.07 10.53 -19.80
C GLU A 153 18.36 11.33 -20.06
N THR A 154 18.32 12.32 -20.95
CA THR A 154 19.44 13.23 -21.23
C THR A 154 19.86 14.05 -20.01
N TYR A 155 18.89 14.40 -19.16
CA TYR A 155 19.16 15.12 -17.92
C TYR A 155 19.82 14.21 -16.89
N LEU A 156 19.30 12.98 -16.73
CA LEU A 156 19.92 11.99 -15.86
C LEU A 156 21.34 11.64 -16.32
N ASP A 157 21.57 11.51 -17.62
CA ASP A 157 22.89 11.21 -18.18
C ASP A 157 23.89 12.33 -17.86
N SER A 158 23.48 13.60 -17.93
CA SER A 158 24.35 14.73 -17.53
C SER A 158 24.71 14.74 -16.04
N LEU A 159 23.83 14.22 -15.18
CA LEU A 159 24.10 14.07 -13.74
C LEU A 159 24.97 12.85 -13.43
N VAL A 160 24.95 11.86 -14.32
CA VAL A 160 25.71 10.62 -14.20
C VAL A 160 27.12 10.76 -14.78
N GLU A 161 27.41 11.71 -15.68
CA GLU A 161 28.76 11.95 -16.21
C GLU A 161 29.82 12.18 -15.10
N THR A 162 29.40 12.62 -13.91
CA THR A 162 30.27 12.80 -12.73
C THR A 162 30.33 11.58 -11.81
N ALA A 163 29.50 10.55 -12.01
CA ALA A 163 29.33 9.42 -11.10
C ALA A 163 29.62 8.06 -11.77
N GLU A 164 30.24 7.13 -11.04
CA GLU A 164 30.45 5.76 -11.51
C GLU A 164 29.12 4.98 -11.52
N LEU A 165 28.65 4.58 -12.70
CA LEU A 165 27.50 3.69 -12.83
C LEU A 165 27.87 2.27 -12.39
N LYS A 166 27.46 1.90 -11.18
CA LYS A 166 27.56 0.53 -10.67
C LYS A 166 26.22 -0.18 -10.75
N THR A 167 26.21 -1.42 -11.20
CA THR A 167 25.02 -2.28 -11.09
C THR A 167 24.84 -2.73 -9.63
N ASP A 168 23.64 -3.18 -9.28
CA ASP A 168 23.41 -3.73 -7.95
C ASP A 168 24.29 -4.97 -7.69
N GLU A 169 24.52 -5.82 -8.70
CA GLU A 169 25.42 -6.97 -8.58
C GLU A 169 26.87 -6.53 -8.37
N GLN A 170 27.31 -5.45 -9.01
CA GLN A 170 28.65 -4.89 -8.81
C GLN A 170 28.81 -4.31 -7.40
N ARG A 171 27.80 -3.57 -6.90
CA ARG A 171 27.79 -3.09 -5.50
C ARG A 171 27.86 -4.25 -4.49
N LEU A 172 27.18 -5.35 -4.77
CA LEU A 172 27.24 -6.56 -3.97
C LEU A 172 28.61 -7.26 -4.08
N ALA A 173 29.19 -7.35 -5.28
CA ALA A 173 30.48 -8.00 -5.50
C ALA A 173 31.65 -7.26 -4.81
N GLU A 174 31.66 -5.93 -4.84
CA GLU A 174 32.67 -5.10 -4.16
C GLU A 174 32.73 -5.38 -2.65
N THR A 175 31.58 -5.66 -2.05
CA THR A 175 31.43 -5.84 -0.60
C THR A 175 31.48 -7.31 -0.17
N GLY A 176 31.49 -8.25 -1.11
CA GLY A 176 31.57 -9.69 -0.83
C GLY A 176 32.89 -10.14 -0.18
N HIS A 177 33.94 -9.32 -0.29
CA HIS A 177 35.23 -9.55 0.39
C HIS A 177 35.23 -9.09 1.86
N GLU A 178 34.30 -8.22 2.26
CA GLU A 178 34.22 -7.64 3.60
C GLU A 178 33.38 -8.51 4.54
N ARG A 179 33.87 -9.71 4.85
CA ARG A 179 33.17 -10.60 5.79
C ARG A 179 33.24 -10.07 7.23
N MET A 180 32.12 -10.18 7.93
CA MET A 180 32.03 -9.97 9.37
C MET A 180 32.70 -11.12 10.12
N ASP A 181 33.58 -10.80 11.07
CA ASP A 181 34.12 -11.81 11.97
C ASP A 181 33.12 -12.01 13.13
N PRO A 182 32.57 -13.23 13.34
CA PRO A 182 31.60 -13.48 14.41
C PRO A 182 32.19 -13.24 15.81
N ALA A 183 33.52 -13.24 15.94
CA ALA A 183 34.22 -12.96 17.19
C ALA A 183 34.20 -11.47 17.62
N GLN A 184 33.84 -10.54 16.73
CA GLN A 184 33.81 -9.10 17.05
C GLN A 184 32.53 -8.68 17.80
N MET A 185 31.50 -9.53 17.86
CA MET A 185 30.18 -9.18 18.38
C MET A 185 29.52 -10.38 19.09
N GLU A 186 29.83 -10.59 20.38
CA GLU A 186 29.24 -11.67 21.20
C GLU A 186 27.76 -11.46 21.57
N THR A 187 27.22 -10.25 21.37
CA THR A 187 25.89 -9.85 21.84
C THR A 187 24.74 -10.21 20.90
N GLN A 188 25.00 -10.64 19.66
CA GLN A 188 23.94 -10.92 18.68
C GLN A 188 24.20 -12.17 17.85
N GLU A 189 23.11 -12.78 17.35
CA GLU A 189 23.15 -13.97 16.51
C GLU A 189 23.44 -13.59 15.05
N TRP A 190 24.61 -14.00 14.54
CA TRP A 190 25.01 -13.79 13.15
C TRP A 190 24.92 -15.09 12.35
N LEU A 191 24.31 -15.02 11.18
CA LEU A 191 24.32 -16.08 10.18
C LEU A 191 25.36 -15.72 9.12
N THR A 192 26.45 -16.49 9.08
CA THR A 192 27.47 -16.38 8.04
C THR A 192 27.33 -17.51 7.01
N SER A 193 28.04 -17.40 5.90
CA SER A 193 28.13 -18.45 4.86
C SER A 193 28.68 -19.78 5.40
N GLU A 194 29.33 -19.75 6.56
CA GLU A 194 29.87 -20.94 7.22
C GLU A 194 28.82 -21.67 8.07
N THR A 195 27.82 -20.95 8.58
CA THR A 195 26.76 -21.50 9.45
C THR A 195 25.54 -21.98 8.65
N THR A 196 25.28 -21.41 7.47
CA THR A 196 24.10 -21.76 6.65
C THR A 196 24.43 -21.88 5.16
N THR A 197 24.02 -23.00 4.53
CA THR A 197 24.31 -23.31 3.13
C THR A 197 23.41 -22.60 2.12
N ASN A 198 22.29 -22.00 2.56
CA ASN A 198 21.29 -21.35 1.70
C ASN A 198 21.04 -19.89 2.12
N LEU A 199 22.06 -19.03 2.07
CA LEU A 199 21.92 -17.59 2.38
C LEU A 199 20.98 -16.85 1.41
N THR A 200 20.93 -17.27 0.15
CA THR A 200 20.18 -16.58 -0.92
C THR A 200 18.66 -16.76 -0.81
N GLY A 201 18.19 -17.80 -0.11
CA GLY A 201 16.77 -18.11 0.06
C GLY A 201 16.18 -17.66 1.40
N LEU A 202 16.96 -16.97 2.24
CA LEU A 202 16.48 -16.53 3.54
C LEU A 202 15.46 -15.37 3.39
N PRO A 203 14.39 -15.34 4.20
CA PRO A 203 13.45 -14.23 4.21
C PRO A 203 14.10 -13.01 4.86
N LEU A 204 14.80 -12.22 4.06
CA LEU A 204 15.44 -10.99 4.49
C LEU A 204 14.39 -9.89 4.71
N GLN A 205 14.47 -9.22 5.85
CA GLN A 205 13.65 -8.06 6.14
C GLN A 205 13.97 -6.91 5.17
N TYR A 206 12.99 -6.03 4.96
CA TYR A 206 13.09 -4.90 4.04
C TYR A 206 13.35 -5.34 2.59
N ASN A 207 12.90 -6.54 2.20
CA ASN A 207 13.15 -7.14 0.89
C ASN A 207 14.63 -7.19 0.49
N GLY A 208 15.53 -7.35 1.48
CA GLY A 208 16.97 -7.44 1.25
C GLY A 208 17.68 -6.09 1.08
N PHE A 209 17.02 -4.95 1.32
CA PHE A 209 17.68 -3.64 1.38
C PHE A 209 18.36 -3.40 2.74
N CYS A 210 19.42 -2.59 2.74
CA CYS A 210 20.09 -2.20 3.98
C CYS A 210 19.28 -1.16 4.76
N GLY A 211 18.74 -1.56 5.93
CA GLY A 211 17.99 -0.65 6.81
C GLY A 211 18.86 0.48 7.40
N TYR A 212 20.15 0.22 7.64
CA TYR A 212 21.07 1.21 8.20
C TYR A 212 21.31 2.39 7.24
N THR A 213 21.58 2.12 5.97
CA THR A 213 21.81 3.19 4.98
C THR A 213 20.56 4.01 4.75
N LEU A 214 19.38 3.38 4.81
CA LEU A 214 18.12 4.08 4.66
C LEU A 214 17.92 5.15 5.74
N VAL A 215 18.34 4.91 6.98
CA VAL A 215 18.18 5.87 8.09
C VAL A 215 19.29 6.91 8.11
N HIS A 216 20.55 6.49 7.97
CA HIS A 216 21.70 7.38 8.19
C HIS A 216 22.16 8.14 6.94
N ARG A 217 21.74 7.73 5.74
CA ARG A 217 22.00 8.44 4.47
C ARG A 217 20.70 8.99 3.89
N ASP A 218 19.89 9.61 4.75
CA ASP A 218 18.66 10.34 4.39
C ASP A 218 17.74 9.63 3.38
N GLY A 219 17.51 8.32 3.55
CA GLY A 219 16.62 7.56 2.68
C GLY A 219 17.28 6.87 1.48
N LEU A 220 18.62 6.81 1.41
CA LEU A 220 19.30 6.08 0.33
C LEU A 220 19.05 4.57 0.42
N LEU A 221 18.47 3.99 -0.64
CA LEU A 221 18.24 2.55 -0.77
C LEU A 221 19.41 1.88 -1.47
N LEU A 222 20.17 1.09 -0.71
CA LEU A 222 21.22 0.22 -1.25
C LEU A 222 20.87 -1.26 -1.00
N PRO A 223 21.14 -2.15 -1.96
CA PRO A 223 20.97 -3.58 -1.77
C PRO A 223 21.88 -4.07 -0.64
N GLY A 224 21.35 -4.90 0.24
CA GLY A 224 22.12 -5.56 1.28
C GLY A 224 22.77 -6.83 0.74
N ASN A 225 24.03 -7.07 1.08
CA ASN A 225 24.77 -8.26 0.71
C ASN A 225 24.72 -9.32 1.81
N PRO A 226 24.05 -10.47 1.60
CA PRO A 226 24.03 -11.56 2.57
C PRO A 226 25.42 -12.18 2.81
N GLN A 227 26.37 -12.01 1.89
CA GLN A 227 27.73 -12.57 2.01
C GLN A 227 28.59 -11.87 3.07
N ILE A 228 28.26 -10.63 3.44
CA ILE A 228 28.92 -9.90 4.54
C ILE A 228 28.59 -10.58 5.88
N GLY A 229 27.35 -11.04 6.02
CA GLY A 229 26.78 -11.62 7.23
C GLY A 229 25.35 -11.11 7.42
N VAL A 230 24.43 -12.03 7.71
CA VAL A 230 23.04 -11.72 8.02
C VAL A 230 22.88 -11.65 9.53
N LEU A 231 22.39 -10.53 10.03
CA LEU A 231 22.15 -10.35 11.47
C LEU A 231 20.72 -10.80 11.81
N LYS A 232 20.59 -11.66 12.82
CA LYS A 232 19.30 -12.05 13.39
C LYS A 232 19.02 -11.22 14.65
N HIS A 233 17.92 -10.48 14.63
CA HIS A 233 17.43 -9.71 15.78
C HIS A 233 15.91 -9.83 15.89
N LYS A 234 15.40 -10.24 17.05
CA LYS A 234 13.95 -10.45 17.29
C LYS A 234 13.28 -11.36 16.23
N GLU A 235 13.93 -12.48 15.88
CA GLU A 235 13.51 -13.41 14.81
C GLU A 235 13.46 -12.81 13.38
N MET A 236 13.94 -11.58 13.20
CA MET A 236 14.05 -10.92 11.89
C MET A 236 15.49 -10.96 11.38
N LEU A 237 15.65 -11.19 10.07
CA LEU A 237 16.93 -11.29 9.41
C LEU A 237 17.26 -10.01 8.62
N PHE A 238 18.39 -9.39 8.89
CA PHE A 238 18.81 -8.13 8.26
C PHE A 238 20.08 -8.32 7.42
N ALA A 239 20.09 -7.71 6.23
CA ALA A 239 21.24 -7.65 5.34
C ALA A 239 21.80 -6.21 5.28
N PHE A 240 23.11 -6.08 5.01
CA PHE A 240 23.81 -4.80 5.05
C PHE A 240 24.58 -4.51 3.78
N SER A 241 24.75 -3.23 3.45
CA SER A 241 25.48 -2.81 2.26
C SER A 241 27.00 -2.76 2.47
N SER A 242 27.50 -2.74 3.71
CA SER A 242 28.93 -2.65 4.04
C SER A 242 29.20 -3.21 5.43
N LYS A 243 30.45 -3.58 5.72
CA LYS A 243 30.85 -4.03 7.06
C LYS A 243 30.64 -2.95 8.12
N GLU A 244 30.90 -1.68 7.79
CA GLU A 244 30.66 -0.57 8.71
C GLU A 244 29.18 -0.41 9.08
N ALA A 245 28.28 -0.55 8.10
CA ALA A 245 26.85 -0.47 8.33
C ALA A 245 26.37 -1.61 9.24
N ALA A 246 26.92 -2.81 9.05
CA ALA A 246 26.64 -3.97 9.89
C ALA A 246 27.09 -3.73 11.35
N LEU A 247 28.32 -3.25 11.56
CA LEU A 247 28.85 -2.95 12.91
C LEU A 247 28.05 -1.85 13.64
N LYS A 248 27.70 -0.77 12.92
CA LYS A 248 26.94 0.35 13.50
C LYS A 248 25.49 -0.07 13.79
N PHE A 249 24.88 -0.87 12.94
CA PHE A 249 23.55 -1.44 13.21
C PHE A 249 23.56 -2.38 14.42
N ALA A 250 24.56 -3.25 14.53
CA ALA A 250 24.67 -4.20 15.63
C ALA A 250 24.83 -3.53 16.99
N SER A 251 25.42 -2.33 17.03
CA SER A 251 25.53 -1.53 18.25
C SER A 251 24.17 -1.05 18.77
N CYS A 252 23.26 -0.65 17.87
CA CYS A 252 21.94 -0.09 18.21
C CYS A 252 20.85 -0.52 17.20
N PRO A 253 20.41 -1.79 17.21
CA PRO A 253 19.48 -2.31 16.19
C PRO A 253 18.07 -1.71 16.32
N ASP A 254 17.59 -1.51 17.56
CA ASP A 254 16.24 -1.00 17.82
C ASP A 254 16.05 0.44 17.37
N ASP A 255 17.07 1.29 17.52
CA ASP A 255 17.06 2.68 17.08
C ASP A 255 16.96 2.77 15.55
N VAL A 256 17.69 1.92 14.83
CA VAL A 256 17.63 1.88 13.37
C VAL A 256 16.27 1.37 12.90
N ILE A 257 15.72 0.33 13.53
CA ILE A 257 14.37 -0.17 13.20
C ILE A 257 13.32 0.92 13.42
N ALA A 258 13.37 1.64 14.55
CA ALA A 258 12.52 2.79 14.79
C ALA A 258 12.73 3.90 13.76
N GLY A 259 13.99 4.16 13.38
CA GLY A 259 14.38 5.08 12.32
C GLY A 259 13.72 4.75 10.98
N VAL A 260 13.76 3.48 10.54
CA VAL A 260 13.10 3.01 9.30
C VAL A 260 11.59 3.23 9.35
N MET A 261 10.97 3.06 10.52
CA MET A 261 9.55 3.36 10.72
C MET A 261 9.26 4.86 10.66
N THR A 262 10.16 5.71 11.15
CA THR A 262 9.99 7.16 11.02
C THR A 262 10.19 7.64 9.58
N THR A 263 11.16 7.10 8.84
CA THR A 263 11.39 7.49 7.43
C THR A 263 10.24 7.03 6.53
N SER A 264 9.71 5.83 6.74
CA SER A 264 8.53 5.34 5.99
C SER A 264 7.24 6.14 6.26
N LYS A 265 7.12 6.80 7.42
CA LYS A 265 6.02 7.75 7.67
C LYS A 265 6.14 9.03 6.82
N HIS A 266 7.37 9.45 6.51
CA HIS A 266 7.62 10.61 5.64
C HIS A 266 7.49 10.23 4.16
N PHE A 267 7.88 9.00 3.80
CA PHE A 267 7.83 8.46 2.45
C PHE A 267 6.97 7.19 2.41
N PRO A 268 5.64 7.31 2.19
CA PRO A 268 4.72 6.17 2.20
C PRO A 268 5.04 5.15 1.09
N GLU A 269 5.79 5.53 0.06
CA GLU A 269 6.26 4.65 -1.00
C GLU A 269 7.14 3.51 -0.44
N LEU A 270 7.89 3.76 0.64
CA LEU A 270 8.75 2.76 1.25
C LEU A 270 7.97 1.63 1.94
N LEU A 271 6.71 1.89 2.34
CA LEU A 271 5.92 0.94 3.13
C LEU A 271 5.67 -0.38 2.38
N LYS A 272 5.30 -0.27 1.09
CA LYS A 272 5.11 -1.43 0.21
C LYS A 272 6.43 -1.99 -0.29
N LEU A 273 7.40 -1.14 -0.61
CA LEU A 273 8.70 -1.56 -1.14
C LEU A 273 9.52 -2.38 -0.13
N LEU A 274 9.44 -2.04 1.15
CA LEU A 274 10.15 -2.72 2.24
C LEU A 274 9.28 -3.76 2.96
N ASN A 275 8.05 -4.01 2.47
CA ASN A 275 7.06 -4.92 3.06
C ASN A 275 6.82 -4.70 4.57
N LEU A 276 6.81 -3.45 5.02
CA LEU A 276 6.62 -3.10 6.43
C LEU A 276 5.20 -3.42 6.96
N HIS A 277 4.24 -3.65 6.06
CA HIS A 277 2.87 -4.08 6.42
C HIS A 277 2.81 -5.44 7.12
N GLN A 278 3.82 -6.30 6.94
CA GLN A 278 3.91 -7.60 7.61
C GLN A 278 4.46 -7.48 9.03
N GLN A 279 5.00 -6.32 9.41
CA GLN A 279 5.42 -6.09 10.78
C GLN A 279 4.19 -5.69 11.61
N PRO A 280 3.94 -6.37 12.76
CA PRO A 280 2.81 -6.07 13.64
C PRO A 280 2.90 -4.67 14.30
N LEU A 281 3.94 -3.90 13.99
CA LEU A 281 4.26 -2.60 14.57
C LEU A 281 3.64 -1.41 13.83
N CYS A 282 2.84 -1.63 12.77
CA CYS A 282 1.93 -0.59 12.27
C CYS A 282 0.76 -0.44 13.27
N VAL A 283 1.11 -0.02 14.47
CA VAL A 283 0.25 0.20 15.63
C VAL A 283 -0.67 1.36 15.28
N HIS A 284 -1.92 1.03 14.99
CA HIS A 284 -3.03 1.90 15.36
C HIS A 284 -2.84 2.33 16.82
N PRO A 285 -2.95 3.62 17.16
CA PRO A 285 -2.73 4.06 18.53
C PRO A 285 -3.85 3.49 19.40
N LYS A 286 -3.58 2.39 20.14
CA LYS A 286 -4.27 2.03 21.38
C LYS A 286 -3.70 0.78 22.07
N SER A 287 -3.40 1.01 23.35
CA SER A 287 -3.47 0.08 24.48
C SER A 287 -2.31 -0.87 24.69
N GLU A 288 -1.35 -0.40 25.50
CA GLU A 288 -0.63 -1.25 26.46
C GLU A 288 -1.64 -1.98 27.35
N VAL A 289 -1.91 -3.27 27.09
CA VAL A 289 -2.19 -4.25 28.14
C VAL A 289 -1.64 -5.60 27.66
N GLN A 290 -0.84 -6.20 28.53
CA GLN A 290 -0.15 -7.49 28.41
C GLN A 290 -1.06 -8.65 27.98
N SER A 291 -0.55 -9.53 27.12
CA SER A 291 -0.24 -10.92 27.47
C SER A 291 0.31 -11.66 26.25
N GLU A 292 1.49 -12.26 26.43
CA GLU A 292 2.04 -13.30 25.57
C GLU A 292 1.09 -14.50 25.58
N GLU A 293 0.35 -14.72 24.50
CA GLU A 293 -0.03 -16.05 24.00
C GLU A 293 -0.87 -15.92 22.72
N SER A 294 -0.52 -16.76 21.74
CA SER A 294 -1.24 -17.01 20.49
C SER A 294 -1.03 -15.98 19.37
N LEU A 295 -0.07 -16.33 18.50
CA LEU A 295 -0.15 -16.11 17.06
C LEU A 295 -1.41 -16.83 16.54
N GLN A 296 -2.56 -16.19 16.66
CA GLN A 296 -3.70 -16.48 15.79
C GLN A 296 -3.70 -15.38 14.74
N GLU A 297 -3.55 -15.77 13.47
CA GLU A 297 -4.05 -14.98 12.34
C GLU A 297 -5.34 -14.31 12.79
N MET A 298 -5.40 -12.98 12.75
CA MET A 298 -6.55 -12.22 13.23
C MET A 298 -7.80 -12.87 12.66
N ALA A 299 -8.47 -13.66 13.48
CA ALA A 299 -9.73 -14.26 13.13
C ALA A 299 -10.59 -13.04 12.83
N ILE A 300 -11.00 -12.89 11.55
CA ILE A 300 -11.97 -11.88 11.15
C ILE A 300 -13.11 -12.07 12.14
N THR A 301 -13.19 -11.16 13.12
CA THR A 301 -14.13 -11.30 14.21
C THR A 301 -15.46 -10.94 13.57
N ARG A 302 -16.11 -11.95 12.99
CA ARG A 302 -17.47 -11.84 12.47
C ARG A 302 -18.35 -11.58 13.68
N SER A 303 -18.54 -10.31 13.98
CA SER A 303 -19.60 -9.87 14.86
C SER A 303 -20.88 -9.83 14.04
N ASP A 304 -21.93 -10.44 14.57
CA ASP A 304 -23.24 -10.40 13.96
C ASP A 304 -23.83 -9.01 14.21
N SER A 305 -23.82 -8.15 13.20
CA SER A 305 -24.41 -6.81 13.29
C SER A 305 -25.86 -6.86 12.79
N GLY A 306 -26.80 -7.11 13.70
CA GLY A 306 -28.22 -6.99 13.42
C GLY A 306 -28.69 -5.54 13.57
N THR A 307 -29.09 -4.89 12.48
CA THR A 307 -29.86 -3.64 12.55
C THR A 307 -31.34 -3.99 12.52
N GLN A 308 -32.04 -3.74 13.63
CA GLN A 308 -33.50 -3.79 13.63
C GLN A 308 -33.99 -2.60 12.82
N THR A 309 -34.57 -2.85 11.65
CA THR A 309 -35.25 -1.81 10.88
C THR A 309 -36.47 -1.35 11.67
N ASP A 310 -36.60 -0.05 11.87
CA ASP A 310 -37.78 0.52 12.52
C ASP A 310 -39.03 0.06 11.78
N ILE A 311 -39.93 -0.61 12.50
CA ILE A 311 -41.18 -1.14 11.94
C ILE A 311 -42.07 0.02 11.45
N HIS A 312 -41.90 1.19 12.06
CA HIS A 312 -42.48 2.46 11.66
C HIS A 312 -41.41 3.56 11.77
N PRO A 313 -40.62 3.82 10.71
CA PRO A 313 -39.76 4.98 10.71
C PRO A 313 -40.64 6.21 10.93
N ILE A 314 -40.44 6.92 12.04
CA ILE A 314 -41.04 8.23 12.24
C ILE A 314 -40.38 9.09 11.19
N ILE A 315 -41.08 9.30 10.06
CA ILE A 315 -40.61 10.17 9.00
C ILE A 315 -40.31 11.50 9.69
N ALA A 316 -39.04 11.93 9.65
CA ALA A 316 -38.67 13.25 10.11
C ALA A 316 -39.70 14.24 9.59
N ASN A 317 -40.13 15.20 10.41
CA ASN A 317 -41.17 16.17 10.06
C ASN A 317 -40.71 17.06 8.88
N ILE A 318 -40.69 16.48 7.69
CA ILE A 318 -40.35 17.10 6.43
C ILE A 318 -41.63 17.76 5.98
N ASP A 319 -41.76 19.03 6.35
CA ASP A 319 -42.83 19.87 5.84
C ASP A 319 -42.67 20.00 4.32
N ARG A 320 -43.50 19.26 3.58
CA ARG A 320 -43.50 19.28 2.10
C ARG A 320 -43.90 20.64 1.54
N LEU A 321 -44.48 21.52 2.35
CA LEU A 321 -44.86 22.88 1.98
C LEU A 321 -43.84 23.93 2.42
N TYR A 322 -42.74 23.49 3.06
CA TYR A 322 -41.62 24.35 3.40
C TYR A 322 -41.06 25.00 2.14
N GLN A 323 -40.93 26.32 2.21
CA GLN A 323 -40.25 27.12 1.22
C GLN A 323 -39.15 27.89 1.94
N TRP A 324 -38.06 28.18 1.25
CA TRP A 324 -36.98 29.00 1.81
C TRP A 324 -37.14 30.49 1.45
N ASN A 325 -37.90 30.79 0.40
CA ASN A 325 -38.01 32.13 -0.15
C ASN A 325 -38.92 33.04 0.70
N GLU A 326 -38.31 34.03 1.35
CA GLU A 326 -39.01 35.01 2.19
C GLU A 326 -40.14 35.76 1.47
N TRP A 327 -40.00 36.05 0.18
CA TRP A 327 -41.03 36.75 -0.60
C TRP A 327 -42.24 35.84 -0.89
N GLU A 328 -42.01 34.54 -0.97
CA GLU A 328 -43.10 33.56 -1.10
C GLU A 328 -43.85 33.40 0.22
N HIS A 329 -43.15 33.41 1.36
CA HIS A 329 -43.77 33.47 2.68
C HIS A 329 -44.63 34.72 2.87
N ARG A 330 -44.14 35.89 2.45
CA ARG A 330 -44.92 37.15 2.53
C ARG A 330 -46.20 37.07 1.68
N ARG A 331 -46.11 36.55 0.45
CA ARG A 331 -47.29 36.36 -0.41
C ARG A 331 -48.29 35.36 0.19
N LYS A 332 -47.81 34.25 0.75
CA LYS A 332 -48.66 33.27 1.46
C LYS A 332 -49.32 33.87 2.70
N ALA A 333 -48.58 34.67 3.48
CA ALA A 333 -49.11 35.36 4.66
C ALA A 333 -50.20 36.38 4.29
N ILE A 334 -50.00 37.18 3.24
CA ILE A 334 -51.01 38.11 2.73
C ILE A 334 -52.26 37.34 2.27
N LYS A 335 -52.09 36.24 1.52
CA LYS A 335 -53.21 35.39 1.08
C LYS A 335 -53.99 34.80 2.26
N LEU A 336 -53.31 34.36 3.32
CA LEU A 336 -53.95 33.87 4.55
C LEU A 336 -54.67 34.98 5.31
N ALA A 337 -54.12 36.18 5.39
CA ALA A 337 -54.80 37.33 5.99
C ALA A 337 -56.08 37.68 5.23
N ASP A 338 -56.01 37.70 3.90
CA ASP A 338 -57.16 37.94 3.02
C ASP A 338 -58.22 36.83 3.16
N LEU A 339 -57.80 35.57 3.31
CA LEU A 339 -58.71 34.46 3.62
C LEU A 339 -59.37 34.59 4.99
N ARG A 340 -58.69 35.13 6.02
CA ARG A 340 -59.31 35.38 7.34
C ARG A 340 -60.41 36.44 7.28
N THR A 341 -60.30 37.40 6.37
CA THR A 341 -61.35 38.42 6.16
C THR A 341 -62.49 37.93 5.28
N LYS A 342 -62.36 36.76 4.64
CA LYS A 342 -63.41 36.16 3.82
C LYS A 342 -64.26 35.21 4.67
N ALA A 343 -65.56 35.47 4.74
CA ALA A 343 -66.51 34.58 5.39
C ALA A 343 -66.78 33.36 4.50
N THR A 344 -66.56 32.15 5.01
CA THR A 344 -66.96 30.91 4.34
C THR A 344 -68.44 30.65 4.56
N HIS A 345 -69.19 30.26 3.52
CA HIS A 345 -70.65 30.05 3.59
C HIS A 345 -71.07 28.57 3.80
N SER A 346 -70.13 27.64 4.02
CA SER A 346 -70.51 26.27 4.40
C SER A 346 -69.34 25.50 4.98
N THR A 347 -69.55 24.87 6.12
CA THR A 347 -68.69 23.82 6.68
C THR A 347 -69.26 22.47 6.30
N GLN A 348 -68.55 21.73 5.46
CA GLN A 348 -68.72 20.29 5.36
C GLN A 348 -67.34 19.67 5.53
N THR A 349 -67.12 19.04 6.68
CA THR A 349 -65.98 18.15 6.89
C THR A 349 -66.45 16.73 6.61
N ASP A 350 -65.82 16.06 5.65
CA ASP A 350 -65.94 14.62 5.45
C ASP A 350 -65.25 13.88 6.60
N LEU A 351 -65.95 13.80 7.74
CA LEU A 351 -65.71 12.76 8.73
C LEU A 351 -66.38 11.48 8.25
N SER A 352 -65.67 10.70 7.44
CA SER A 352 -65.82 9.23 7.47
C SER A 352 -64.92 8.58 6.44
N TYR A 353 -63.85 7.90 6.87
CA TYR A 353 -63.68 6.53 6.41
C TYR A 353 -62.75 5.70 7.32
N MET A 354 -63.41 4.76 7.99
CA MET A 354 -62.95 3.43 8.41
C MET A 354 -61.93 3.28 9.54
N ARG A 355 -62.53 2.84 10.66
CA ARG A 355 -62.02 1.81 11.57
C ARG A 355 -61.31 0.70 10.79
N ARG A 356 -60.02 0.51 11.06
CA ARG A 356 -59.35 -0.79 10.93
C ARG A 356 -59.15 -1.34 12.33
N GLU A 357 -59.45 -2.63 12.51
CA GLU A 357 -58.94 -3.38 13.64
C GLU A 357 -57.42 -3.55 13.43
N SER A 358 -56.62 -2.95 14.30
CA SER A 358 -55.18 -3.19 14.36
C SER A 358 -54.92 -4.29 15.38
N SER A 359 -54.58 -5.49 14.92
CA SER A 359 -53.93 -6.46 15.80
C SER A 359 -52.48 -6.02 16.03
N THR A 360 -52.17 -5.47 17.19
CA THR A 360 -50.79 -5.16 17.59
C THR A 360 -50.14 -6.40 18.17
N GLN A 361 -49.09 -6.88 17.51
CA GLN A 361 -48.20 -7.90 18.06
C GLN A 361 -47.24 -7.20 19.03
N THR A 362 -47.39 -7.45 20.33
CA THR A 362 -46.54 -6.84 21.36
C THR A 362 -45.21 -7.55 21.41
N TRP A 363 -44.15 -6.90 20.93
CA TRP A 363 -42.78 -7.28 21.25
C TRP A 363 -42.32 -6.36 22.37
N LEU A 364 -42.00 -6.91 23.54
CA LEU A 364 -41.39 -6.12 24.60
C LEU A 364 -40.03 -5.61 24.09
N PRO A 365 -39.76 -4.29 24.11
CA PRO A 365 -38.45 -3.77 23.79
C PRO A 365 -37.42 -4.44 24.70
N LYS A 366 -36.31 -4.94 24.12
CA LYS A 366 -35.18 -5.40 24.92
C LYS A 366 -34.57 -4.19 25.63
N GLU A 367 -34.17 -4.37 26.88
CA GLU A 367 -33.34 -3.40 27.58
C GLU A 367 -32.02 -3.23 26.81
N ALA A 368 -31.78 -2.02 26.31
CA ALA A 368 -30.57 -1.64 25.62
C ALA A 368 -29.97 -0.44 26.35
N SER A 369 -28.85 -0.65 27.04
CA SER A 369 -28.04 0.45 27.53
C SER A 369 -27.15 0.95 26.40
N THR A 370 -27.20 2.25 26.12
CA THR A 370 -26.27 2.92 25.21
C THR A 370 -25.46 3.91 26.01
N GLN A 371 -24.15 3.87 25.83
CA GLN A 371 -23.24 4.86 26.40
C GLN A 371 -22.96 5.90 25.33
N THR A 372 -23.35 7.14 25.56
CA THR A 372 -22.96 8.28 24.72
C THR A 372 -21.61 8.81 25.20
N GLY A 373 -20.68 9.01 24.27
CA GLY A 373 -19.40 9.65 24.58
C GLY A 373 -19.63 11.06 25.11
N LYS A 374 -19.20 11.33 26.34
CA LYS A 374 -19.16 12.69 26.90
C LYS A 374 -17.83 13.32 26.50
N GLY A 375 -17.86 14.22 25.52
CA GLY A 375 -16.70 15.02 25.16
C GLY A 375 -16.46 16.07 26.24
N ASP A 376 -15.30 16.02 26.89
CA ASP A 376 -14.83 17.06 27.79
C ASP A 376 -13.65 17.77 27.12
N GLY A 377 -13.65 19.09 27.14
CA GLY A 377 -12.63 19.91 26.48
C GLY A 377 -12.17 21.03 27.40
N SER A 378 -10.85 21.18 27.55
CA SER A 378 -10.27 22.30 28.29
C SER A 378 -9.86 23.40 27.32
N SER A 379 -10.40 24.61 27.51
CA SER A 379 -9.92 25.81 26.83
C SER A 379 -8.69 26.34 27.56
N VAL A 380 -7.56 26.41 26.86
CA VAL A 380 -6.33 27.06 27.36
C VAL A 380 -6.37 28.54 26.97
N PRO A 381 -5.95 29.49 27.84
CA PRO A 381 -5.98 30.90 27.51
C PRO A 381 -5.09 31.17 26.29
N ARG A 382 -5.60 31.93 25.33
CA ARG A 382 -4.86 32.28 24.11
C ARG A 382 -3.87 33.40 24.43
N PRO A 383 -2.55 33.16 24.31
CA PRO A 383 -1.58 34.21 24.56
C PRO A 383 -1.70 35.29 23.50
N LEU A 384 -1.97 36.53 23.93
CA LEU A 384 -2.09 37.70 23.08
C LEU A 384 -1.06 38.72 23.53
N THR A 385 -0.14 39.08 22.65
CA THR A 385 0.89 40.09 22.94
C THR A 385 0.73 41.24 21.97
N TYR A 386 0.53 42.44 22.50
CA TYR A 386 0.49 43.66 21.73
C TYR A 386 1.88 44.29 21.71
N LEU A 387 2.40 44.57 20.51
CA LEU A 387 3.69 45.21 20.30
C LEU A 387 3.48 46.63 19.79
N ALA A 388 3.94 47.61 20.55
CA ALA A 388 3.89 49.02 20.20
C ALA A 388 5.27 49.53 19.78
N GLY A 389 5.31 50.44 18.79
CA GLY A 389 6.54 51.09 18.34
C GLY A 389 7.12 50.60 17.00
N LEU A 390 6.43 49.69 16.30
CA LEU A 390 6.86 49.14 15.00
C LEU A 390 6.93 50.18 13.86
N SER A 391 6.31 51.35 14.03
CA SER A 391 6.23 52.42 13.01
C SER A 391 7.00 53.69 13.38
N GLY A 392 7.85 53.65 14.42
CA GLY A 392 8.60 54.80 14.93
C GLY A 392 10.01 54.98 14.32
N PRO A 393 10.73 56.06 14.66
CA PRO A 393 12.13 56.26 14.24
C PRO A 393 13.02 55.09 14.70
N LYS A 394 14.05 54.74 13.90
CA LYS A 394 14.86 53.50 13.96
C LYS A 394 15.45 53.10 15.34
N ASN A 395 15.40 53.97 16.34
CA ASN A 395 15.93 53.74 17.70
C ASN A 395 14.87 53.80 18.81
N ALA A 396 13.57 53.74 18.49
CA ALA A 396 12.52 53.69 19.51
C ALA A 396 12.49 52.31 20.19
N PRO A 397 12.43 52.24 21.54
CA PRO A 397 12.35 50.97 22.25
C PRO A 397 11.03 50.25 21.93
N LEU A 398 11.11 48.97 21.58
CA LEU A 398 9.95 48.12 21.37
C LEU A 398 9.31 47.81 22.74
N ILE A 399 8.05 48.16 22.92
CA ILE A 399 7.32 47.89 24.16
C ILE A 399 6.31 46.77 23.88
N SER A 400 6.43 45.67 24.62
CA SER A 400 5.50 44.54 24.57
C SER A 400 4.55 44.57 25.75
N PHE A 401 3.25 44.46 25.47
CA PHE A 401 2.20 44.32 26.48
C PHE A 401 1.55 42.95 26.34
N ASN A 402 1.44 42.23 27.46
CA ASN A 402 0.71 40.97 27.50
C ASN A 402 -0.79 41.26 27.73
N LEU A 403 -1.62 40.84 26.79
CA LEU A 403 -3.09 40.98 26.78
C LEU A 403 -3.79 39.62 26.90
N THR A 404 -3.08 38.59 27.38
CA THR A 404 -3.65 37.26 27.59
C THR A 404 -4.74 37.35 28.65
N ARG A 405 -5.98 37.01 28.27
CA ARG A 405 -7.11 36.98 29.19
C ARG A 405 -7.19 35.62 29.91
N PRO A 406 -7.57 35.60 31.19
CA PRO A 406 -7.88 34.35 31.89
C PRO A 406 -9.13 33.70 31.28
N VAL A 407 -9.26 32.38 31.46
CA VAL A 407 -10.32 31.56 30.83
C VAL A 407 -11.70 31.79 31.47
N ASP A 408 -11.74 32.38 32.68
CA ASP A 408 -12.93 32.50 33.52
C ASP A 408 -13.63 33.88 33.47
N GLU A 409 -13.35 34.70 32.45
CA GLU A 409 -14.14 35.91 32.11
C GLU A 409 -15.17 35.61 31.02
#